data_AF-A0A8T4RGJ8-F1
#
_entry.id   AF-A0A8T4RGJ8-F1
#
_cell.length_a   1.000
_cell.length_b   1.000
_cell.length_c   1.000
_cell.angle_alpha   90.00
_cell.angle_beta   90.00
_cell.angle_gamma   90.00
#
_symmetry.space_group_name_H-M   'P 1'
#
loop_
_entity.id
_entity.type
_entity.pdbx_description
1 polymer ?
#
loop_
_entity_poly.entity_id
_entity_poly.type
_entity_poly.pdbx_seq_one_letter_code
_entity_poly.pdbx_strand_id
1 'polypeptide(L)'
;MQKEVLIVLLVSFLLLSCSQTQQPIKNPSSDVTVGFIGCSNTRETVEGYHYLGGTKMWDSQRRYGSGTIIDWSKDVNDSKYWKVFDEMLAQYPHTNTIWWELCIMDEDRTTSYEHAAIILNEVRKRIPDVVIYVSSLADYTEGICEITGTFGLEKGKELAQELDEKNQDVFAGPLLGPMAPEDTADDGCHLSSPDGKRKLGNQMRLFFDAERLMEKSGGDE
;
A
#
# COMPACT_ATOMS: atom_id res chain seq x y z
N MET A 1 48.42 -66.70 22.62
CA MET A 1 47.22 -67.32 22.04
C MET A 1 46.06 -66.34 22.12
N GLN A 2 45.12 -66.47 21.20
CA GLN A 2 44.33 -65.42 20.54
C GLN A 2 43.50 -64.45 21.41
N LYS A 3 43.35 -63.25 20.84
CA LYS A 3 42.42 -62.18 21.19
C LYS A 3 40.97 -62.62 20.91
N GLU A 4 40.03 -62.28 21.80
CA GLU A 4 38.63 -62.04 21.43
C GLU A 4 38.35 -60.54 21.55
N VAL A 5 37.95 -59.94 20.44
CA VAL A 5 37.51 -58.54 20.37
C VAL A 5 36.01 -58.55 20.18
N LEU A 6 35.30 -58.07 21.20
CA LEU A 6 33.88 -57.78 21.16
C LEU A 6 33.66 -56.51 20.31
N ILE A 7 32.90 -56.64 19.22
CA ILE A 7 32.49 -55.52 18.38
C ILE A 7 31.30 -54.83 19.07
N VAL A 8 31.50 -53.59 19.53
CA VAL A 8 30.41 -52.70 19.94
C VAL A 8 30.19 -51.68 18.82
N LEU A 9 29.03 -51.76 18.17
CA LEU A 9 28.54 -50.77 17.21
C LEU A 9 28.15 -49.49 17.94
N LEU A 10 28.95 -48.43 17.79
CA LEU A 10 28.60 -47.08 18.18
C LEU A 10 27.96 -46.38 16.97
N VAL A 11 26.64 -46.21 17.02
CA VAL A 11 25.90 -45.37 16.07
C VAL A 11 26.09 -43.92 16.48
N SER A 12 26.97 -43.20 15.77
CA SER A 12 27.11 -41.76 15.92
C SER A 12 25.96 -41.04 15.20
N PHE A 13 25.04 -40.48 15.98
CA PHE A 13 24.08 -39.47 15.50
C PHE A 13 24.83 -38.18 15.17
N LEU A 14 25.08 -37.93 13.88
CA LEU A 14 25.45 -36.61 13.37
C LEU A 14 24.20 -35.72 13.41
N LEU A 15 24.11 -34.85 14.41
CA LEU A 15 23.20 -33.71 14.39
C LEU A 15 23.73 -32.70 13.36
N LEU A 16 23.19 -32.73 12.13
CA LEU A 16 23.29 -31.61 11.22
C LEU A 16 22.46 -30.46 11.80
N SER A 17 23.12 -29.54 12.51
CA SER A 17 22.55 -28.23 12.78
C SER A 17 22.53 -27.44 11.46
N CYS A 18 21.37 -27.39 10.80
CA CYS A 18 21.10 -26.37 9.81
C CYS A 18 21.16 -25.00 10.51
N SER A 19 22.27 -24.29 10.38
CA SER A 19 22.30 -22.86 10.68
C SER A 19 21.39 -22.14 9.69
N GLN A 20 20.15 -21.89 10.10
CA GLN A 20 19.34 -20.87 9.44
C GLN A 20 20.04 -19.53 9.66
N THR A 21 20.65 -19.00 8.62
CA THR A 21 21.03 -17.59 8.55
C THR A 21 19.74 -16.77 8.66
N GLN A 22 19.40 -16.32 9.86
CA GLN A 22 18.46 -15.22 10.04
C GLN A 22 19.04 -14.04 9.26
N GLN A 23 18.37 -13.64 8.17
CA GLN A 23 18.70 -12.39 7.52
C GLN A 23 18.49 -11.26 8.54
N PRO A 24 19.41 -10.29 8.64
CA PRO A 24 19.24 -9.19 9.58
C PRO A 24 17.94 -8.47 9.24
N ILE A 25 17.07 -8.33 10.25
CA ILE A 25 15.88 -7.47 10.17
C ILE A 25 16.42 -6.08 9.84
N LYS A 26 16.25 -5.64 8.59
CA LYS A 26 16.59 -4.28 8.18
C LYS A 26 15.72 -3.38 9.04
N ASN A 27 16.32 -2.66 9.98
CA ASN A 27 15.58 -1.66 10.72
C ASN A 27 14.91 -0.74 9.69
N PRO A 28 13.60 -0.54 9.80
CA PRO A 28 12.88 0.34 8.88
C PRO A 28 13.52 1.71 8.96
N SER A 29 13.80 2.33 7.81
CA SER A 29 14.37 3.68 7.83
C SER A 29 13.38 4.61 8.53
N SER A 30 13.88 5.49 9.41
CA SER A 30 13.08 6.58 9.99
C SER A 30 12.48 7.50 8.92
N ASP A 31 12.98 7.41 7.68
CA ASP A 31 12.53 8.19 6.54
C ASP A 31 11.20 7.66 5.95
N VAL A 32 10.77 6.46 6.32
CA VAL A 32 9.49 5.88 5.89
C VAL A 32 8.39 6.29 6.87
N THR A 33 7.61 7.29 6.50
CA THR A 33 6.59 7.92 7.36
C THR A 33 5.18 7.87 6.79
N VAL A 34 5.01 7.41 5.55
CA VAL A 34 3.73 7.41 4.83
C VAL A 34 3.22 5.98 4.65
N GLY A 35 2.16 5.60 5.36
CA GLY A 35 1.41 4.37 5.07
C GLY A 35 0.37 4.56 3.97
N PHE A 36 -0.29 3.49 3.54
CA PHE A 36 -1.29 3.61 2.48
C PHE A 36 -2.45 2.62 2.59
N ILE A 37 -3.69 3.05 2.33
CA ILE A 37 -4.86 2.18 2.32
C ILE A 37 -5.50 2.20 0.94
N GLY A 38 -6.01 1.05 0.49
CA GLY A 38 -6.78 0.96 -0.75
C GLY A 38 -6.84 -0.44 -1.33
N CYS A 39 -6.94 -0.51 -2.66
CA CYS A 39 -7.09 -1.74 -3.44
C CYS A 39 -5.83 -2.09 -4.25
N SER A 40 -5.96 -3.00 -5.22
CA SER A 40 -4.84 -3.46 -6.05
C SER A 40 -4.15 -2.32 -6.79
N ASN A 41 -4.91 -1.34 -7.30
CA ASN A 41 -4.38 -0.13 -7.93
C ASN A 41 -3.46 0.66 -6.99
N THR A 42 -3.82 0.75 -5.71
CA THR A 42 -3.04 1.43 -4.67
C THR A 42 -1.70 0.74 -4.48
N ARG A 43 -1.71 -0.59 -4.36
CA ARG A 43 -0.48 -1.39 -4.27
C ARG A 43 0.38 -1.18 -5.52
N GLU A 44 -0.20 -1.26 -6.71
CA GLU A 44 0.53 -1.14 -7.98
C GLU A 44 1.11 0.26 -8.20
N THR A 45 0.40 1.29 -7.73
CA THR A 45 0.88 2.68 -7.71
C THR A 45 2.09 2.83 -6.77
N VAL A 46 2.04 2.23 -5.57
CA VAL A 46 3.17 2.23 -4.62
C VAL A 46 4.35 1.41 -5.13
N GLU A 47 4.10 0.28 -5.80
CA GLU A 47 5.14 -0.48 -6.51
C GLU A 47 5.85 0.42 -7.54
N GLY A 48 5.09 1.20 -8.31
CA GLY A 48 5.62 2.20 -9.25
C GLY A 48 6.41 3.32 -8.57
N TYR A 49 5.92 3.85 -7.45
CA TYR A 49 6.59 4.87 -6.64
C TYR A 49 7.99 4.38 -6.21
N HIS A 50 8.07 3.16 -5.67
CA HIS A 50 9.35 2.56 -5.26
C HIS A 50 10.24 2.20 -6.45
N TYR A 51 9.67 1.70 -7.55
CA TYR A 51 10.43 1.43 -8.77
C TYR A 51 11.16 2.67 -9.28
N LEU A 52 10.54 3.85 -9.13
CA LEU A 52 11.15 5.11 -9.50
C LEU A 52 12.12 5.66 -8.44
N GLY A 53 12.30 5.01 -7.30
CA GLY A 53 13.22 5.42 -6.23
C GLY A 53 12.59 6.31 -5.16
N GLY A 54 11.26 6.26 -4.99
CA GLY A 54 10.58 6.84 -3.84
C GLY A 54 10.91 6.09 -2.54
N THR A 55 11.00 6.82 -1.43
CA THR A 55 11.52 6.29 -0.15
C THR A 55 10.67 6.60 1.09
N LYS A 56 9.62 7.41 1.00
CA LYS A 56 8.81 7.82 2.16
C LYS A 56 7.63 6.90 2.46
N MET A 57 7.16 6.17 1.45
CA MET A 57 6.01 5.27 1.58
C MET A 57 6.42 3.89 2.12
N TRP A 58 5.49 3.24 2.79
CA TRP A 58 5.60 1.82 3.16
C TRP A 58 5.90 0.97 1.92
N ASP A 59 6.77 -0.03 2.07
CA ASP A 59 7.02 -1.00 1.00
C ASP A 59 5.70 -1.68 0.57
N SER A 60 5.51 -1.83 -0.74
CA SER A 60 4.40 -2.60 -1.26
C SER A 60 4.57 -4.09 -0.96
N GLN A 61 3.57 -4.72 -0.35
CA GLN A 61 3.52 -6.18 -0.20
C GLN A 61 2.22 -6.75 -0.75
N ARG A 62 2.28 -7.95 -1.35
CA ARG A 62 1.13 -8.57 -2.03
C ARG A 62 -0.09 -8.78 -1.14
N ARG A 63 0.10 -8.95 0.18
CA ARG A 63 -0.98 -9.12 1.17
C ARG A 63 -1.69 -7.80 1.51
N TYR A 64 -1.15 -6.65 1.13
CA TYR A 64 -1.59 -5.31 1.49
C TYR A 64 -2.06 -4.53 0.26
N GLY A 65 -3.07 -3.65 0.42
CA GLY A 65 -3.66 -2.89 -0.69
C GLY A 65 -4.46 -3.76 -1.66
N SER A 66 -5.60 -4.32 -1.25
CA SER A 66 -6.50 -5.10 -2.13
C SER A 66 -7.96 -5.09 -1.63
N GLY A 67 -8.38 -4.05 -0.92
CA GLY A 67 -9.75 -3.95 -0.40
C GLY A 67 -10.46 -2.69 -0.86
N THR A 68 -11.78 -2.78 -1.05
CA THR A 68 -12.68 -1.65 -1.28
C THR A 68 -13.02 -0.93 0.03
N ILE A 69 -13.70 0.22 -0.03
CA ILE A 69 -14.23 0.86 1.19
C ILE A 69 -15.11 -0.11 2.01
N ILE A 70 -15.91 -0.94 1.34
CA ILE A 70 -16.77 -1.92 2.02
C ILE A 70 -15.94 -3.01 2.72
N ASP A 71 -14.90 -3.51 2.06
CA ASP A 71 -13.95 -4.49 2.62
C ASP A 71 -13.27 -4.00 3.90
N TRP A 72 -12.78 -2.75 3.88
CA TRP A 72 -12.04 -2.16 5.00
C TRP A 72 -12.96 -1.74 6.16
N SER A 73 -14.22 -1.42 5.88
CA SER A 73 -15.19 -0.97 6.90
C SER A 73 -15.86 -2.11 7.67
N LYS A 74 -15.77 -3.36 7.17
CA LYS A 74 -16.39 -4.53 7.81
C LYS A 74 -15.42 -5.24 8.76
N ASP A 75 -15.99 -5.84 9.81
CA ASP A 75 -15.32 -6.72 10.76
C ASP A 75 -13.96 -6.19 11.24
N VAL A 76 -13.91 -4.90 11.62
CA VAL A 76 -12.64 -4.17 11.84
C VAL A 76 -11.67 -4.81 12.83
N ASN A 77 -12.18 -5.66 13.74
CA ASN A 77 -11.37 -6.37 14.73
C ASN A 77 -10.80 -7.72 14.24
N ASP A 78 -11.33 -8.29 13.15
CA ASP A 78 -10.93 -9.60 12.63
C ASP A 78 -10.63 -9.62 11.12
N SER A 79 -10.74 -8.45 10.48
CA SER A 79 -10.48 -8.28 9.06
C SER A 79 -9.03 -8.58 8.68
N LYS A 80 -8.85 -9.32 7.58
CA LYS A 80 -7.53 -9.58 6.99
C LYS A 80 -6.80 -8.28 6.62
N TYR A 81 -7.54 -7.22 6.27
CA TYR A 81 -6.97 -5.96 5.84
C TYR A 81 -6.32 -5.22 7.03
N TRP A 82 -7.03 -5.12 8.15
CA TRP A 82 -6.50 -4.50 9.37
C TRP A 82 -5.35 -5.30 9.99
N LYS A 83 -5.40 -6.65 9.95
CA LYS A 83 -4.27 -7.48 10.39
C LYS A 83 -2.98 -7.14 9.64
N VAL A 84 -3.06 -7.02 8.31
CA VAL A 84 -1.88 -6.67 7.50
C VAL A 84 -1.50 -5.20 7.69
N PHE A 85 -2.47 -4.29 7.89
CA PHE A 85 -2.19 -2.91 8.27
C PHE A 85 -1.39 -2.83 9.57
N ASP A 86 -1.78 -3.59 10.60
CA ASP A 86 -1.11 -3.60 11.90
C ASP A 86 0.30 -4.21 11.79
N GLU A 87 0.49 -5.25 10.96
CA GLU A 87 1.82 -5.78 10.62
C GLU A 87 2.71 -4.69 10.00
N MET A 88 2.18 -3.94 9.03
CA MET A 88 2.91 -2.86 8.36
C MET A 88 3.21 -1.69 9.31
N LEU A 89 2.26 -1.29 10.16
CA LEU A 89 2.46 -0.23 11.13
C LEU A 89 3.50 -0.62 12.18
N ALA A 90 3.50 -1.88 12.64
CA ALA A 90 4.54 -2.41 13.51
C ALA A 90 5.92 -2.43 12.82
N GLN A 91 5.95 -2.68 11.52
CA GLN A 91 7.16 -2.55 10.71
C GLN A 91 7.55 -1.09 10.50
N TYR A 92 6.65 -0.12 10.46
CA TYR A 92 7.00 1.30 10.23
C TYR A 92 6.49 2.17 11.38
N PRO A 93 7.13 2.10 12.58
CA PRO A 93 6.60 2.72 13.80
C PRO A 93 6.61 4.26 13.77
N HIS A 94 7.30 4.87 12.80
CA HIS A 94 7.33 6.33 12.60
C HIS A 94 6.26 6.84 11.63
N THR A 95 5.31 5.99 11.26
CA THR A 95 4.19 6.39 10.39
C THR A 95 3.35 7.45 11.08
N ASN A 96 3.21 8.59 10.41
CA ASN A 96 2.38 9.71 10.86
C ASN A 96 1.45 10.22 9.75
N THR A 97 1.59 9.68 8.55
CA THR A 97 0.80 10.06 7.38
C THR A 97 0.21 8.81 6.73
N ILE A 98 -1.02 8.88 6.25
CA ILE A 98 -1.64 7.84 5.42
C ILE A 98 -2.05 8.45 4.08
N TRP A 99 -1.65 7.81 2.98
CA TRP A 99 -2.29 8.01 1.70
C TRP A 99 -3.44 7.01 1.53
N TRP A 100 -4.67 7.48 1.36
CA TRP A 100 -5.82 6.63 1.17
C TRP A 100 -6.40 6.81 -0.22
N GLU A 101 -6.23 5.79 -1.07
CA GLU A 101 -6.89 5.74 -2.37
C GLU A 101 -8.24 5.01 -2.24
N LEU A 102 -9.31 5.73 -2.54
CA LEU A 102 -10.68 5.24 -2.44
C LEU A 102 -11.02 4.33 -3.61
N CYS A 103 -11.10 3.04 -3.34
CA CYS A 103 -11.58 2.03 -4.29
C CYS A 103 -13.00 1.56 -3.93
N ILE A 104 -13.89 1.58 -4.93
CA ILE A 104 -15.30 1.20 -4.80
C ILE A 104 -15.66 0.36 -6.03
N MET A 105 -16.16 -0.85 -5.83
CA MET A 105 -16.61 -1.69 -6.94
C MET A 105 -17.87 -1.11 -7.55
N ASP A 106 -18.11 -1.36 -8.83
CA ASP A 106 -19.34 -0.92 -9.47
C ASP A 106 -20.58 -1.51 -8.78
N GLU A 107 -20.49 -2.73 -8.26
CA GLU A 107 -21.59 -3.40 -7.55
C GLU A 107 -21.82 -2.91 -6.10
N ASP A 108 -20.86 -2.21 -5.50
CA ASP A 108 -20.93 -1.71 -4.11
C ASP A 108 -21.75 -0.40 -4.02
N ARG A 109 -22.96 -0.39 -4.61
CA ARG A 109 -23.83 0.79 -4.75
C ARG A 109 -24.30 1.41 -3.43
N THR A 110 -24.15 0.69 -2.32
CA THR A 110 -24.48 1.15 -0.97
C THR A 110 -23.33 1.87 -0.27
N THR A 111 -22.16 1.99 -0.92
CA THR A 111 -21.00 2.67 -0.35
C THR A 111 -21.33 4.13 -0.05
N SER A 112 -20.95 4.57 1.16
CA SER A 112 -21.34 5.87 1.70
C SER A 112 -20.24 6.44 2.59
N TYR A 113 -20.42 7.69 3.01
CA TYR A 113 -19.52 8.35 3.95
C TYR A 113 -19.40 7.58 5.28
N GLU A 114 -20.47 6.96 5.76
CA GLU A 114 -20.45 6.19 7.02
C GLU A 114 -19.46 5.02 6.94
N HIS A 115 -19.38 4.35 5.79
CA HIS A 115 -18.39 3.29 5.57
C HIS A 115 -16.96 3.85 5.59
N ALA A 116 -16.74 4.99 4.93
CA ALA A 116 -15.45 5.67 4.94
C ALA A 116 -15.06 6.16 6.35
N ALA A 117 -16.02 6.70 7.11
CA ALA A 117 -15.82 7.18 8.47
C ALA A 117 -15.42 6.05 9.44
N ILE A 118 -15.89 4.82 9.23
CA ILE A 118 -15.42 3.65 10.01
C ILE A 118 -13.92 3.47 9.80
N ILE A 119 -13.45 3.46 8.54
CA ILE A 119 -12.04 3.27 8.20
C ILE A 119 -11.20 4.40 8.80
N LEU A 120 -11.64 5.64 8.61
CA LEU A 120 -10.99 6.83 9.15
C LEU A 120 -10.80 6.74 10.67
N ASN A 121 -11.83 6.31 11.40
CA ASN A 121 -11.75 6.13 12.85
C ASN A 121 -10.79 5.01 13.25
N GLU A 122 -10.73 3.92 12.49
CA GLU A 122 -9.78 2.83 12.72
C GLU A 122 -8.32 3.24 12.47
N VAL A 123 -8.06 4.12 11.49
CA VAL A 123 -6.73 4.71 11.28
C VAL A 123 -6.34 5.58 12.47
N ARG A 124 -7.22 6.51 12.89
CA ARG A 124 -6.95 7.43 14.03
C ARG A 124 -6.69 6.70 15.34
N LYS A 125 -7.33 5.54 15.56
CA LYS A 125 -7.07 4.69 16.73
C LYS A 125 -5.66 4.10 16.73
N ARG A 126 -5.13 3.77 15.57
CA ARG A 126 -3.83 3.10 15.39
C ARG A 126 -2.68 4.09 15.29
N ILE A 127 -2.93 5.24 14.70
CA ILE A 127 -1.95 6.30 14.47
C ILE A 127 -2.53 7.59 15.06
N PRO A 128 -2.21 7.92 16.32
CA PRO A 128 -2.59 9.19 16.91
C PRO A 128 -2.02 10.37 16.10
N ASP A 129 -2.80 11.45 15.98
CA ASP A 129 -2.43 12.67 15.25
C ASP A 129 -2.04 12.46 13.77
N VAL A 130 -2.55 11.38 13.16
CA VAL A 130 -2.32 11.06 11.75
C VAL A 130 -2.79 12.18 10.81
N VAL A 131 -1.99 12.46 9.79
CA VAL A 131 -2.41 13.25 8.62
C VAL A 131 -2.84 12.29 7.51
N ILE A 132 -4.00 12.51 6.91
CA ILE A 132 -4.53 11.62 5.88
C ILE A 132 -4.67 12.39 4.57
N TYR A 133 -4.02 11.92 3.52
CA TYR A 133 -4.21 12.40 2.15
C TYR A 133 -5.14 11.44 1.41
N VAL A 134 -6.29 11.92 0.96
CA VAL A 134 -7.29 11.09 0.28
C VAL A 134 -7.32 11.34 -1.22
N SER A 135 -7.27 10.27 -2.01
CA SER A 135 -7.40 10.31 -3.46
C SER A 135 -8.56 9.42 -3.90
N SER A 136 -9.29 9.80 -4.95
CA SER A 136 -10.07 8.84 -5.73
C SER A 136 -9.13 7.96 -6.56
N LEU A 137 -9.65 6.85 -7.10
CA LEU A 137 -8.99 6.12 -8.17
C LEU A 137 -8.66 7.07 -9.36
N ALA A 138 -7.61 6.73 -10.11
CA ALA A 138 -7.12 7.52 -11.25
C ALA A 138 -8.23 7.87 -12.26
N ASP A 139 -8.09 9.04 -12.90
CA ASP A 139 -8.89 9.41 -14.07
C ASP A 139 -8.48 8.61 -15.31
N TYR A 140 -9.31 8.63 -16.35
CA TYR A 140 -9.07 7.94 -17.62
C TYR A 140 -9.25 8.91 -18.79
N THR A 141 -8.38 8.82 -19.80
CA THR A 141 -8.53 9.62 -21.04
C THR A 141 -9.60 9.04 -21.95
N GLU A 142 -9.65 7.71 -22.02
CA GLU A 142 -10.60 6.92 -22.80
C GLU A 142 -10.98 5.67 -21.99
N GLY A 143 -12.22 5.20 -22.14
CA GLY A 143 -12.72 4.08 -21.35
C GLY A 143 -12.87 4.41 -19.87
N ILE A 144 -12.97 3.35 -19.04
CA ILE A 144 -13.07 3.40 -17.58
C ILE A 144 -12.43 2.13 -17.00
N CYS A 145 -12.10 2.12 -15.71
CA CYS A 145 -11.88 0.86 -14.98
C CYS A 145 -13.16 0.02 -15.01
N GLU A 146 -13.11 -1.16 -15.64
CA GLU A 146 -14.29 -2.04 -15.77
C GLU A 146 -14.76 -2.59 -14.42
N ILE A 147 -13.87 -2.67 -13.43
CA ILE A 147 -14.13 -3.21 -12.10
C ILE A 147 -14.93 -2.23 -11.23
N THR A 148 -14.54 -0.95 -11.23
CA THR A 148 -15.21 0.10 -10.44
C THR A 148 -16.38 0.71 -11.18
N GLY A 149 -16.37 0.63 -12.51
CA GLY A 149 -17.34 1.27 -13.38
C GLY A 149 -17.35 2.80 -13.19
N THR A 150 -18.26 3.48 -13.89
CA THR A 150 -18.44 4.93 -13.74
C THR A 150 -18.85 5.31 -12.33
N PHE A 151 -19.64 4.46 -11.66
CA PHE A 151 -20.12 4.77 -10.33
C PHE A 151 -19.03 4.74 -9.27
N GLY A 152 -18.17 3.72 -9.27
CA GLY A 152 -17.09 3.67 -8.30
C GLY A 152 -16.14 4.85 -8.46
N LEU A 153 -15.88 5.28 -9.70
CA LEU A 153 -15.07 6.47 -9.99
C LEU A 153 -15.72 7.76 -9.48
N GLU A 154 -16.99 7.99 -9.81
CA GLU A 154 -17.73 9.20 -9.38
C GLU A 154 -17.93 9.22 -7.86
N LYS A 155 -18.33 8.09 -7.27
CA LYS A 155 -18.53 7.99 -5.83
C LYS A 155 -17.22 8.12 -5.06
N GLY A 156 -16.12 7.62 -5.60
CA GLY A 156 -14.78 7.81 -5.04
C GLY A 156 -14.40 9.29 -4.99
N LYS A 157 -14.66 10.06 -6.04
CA LYS A 157 -14.42 11.51 -6.07
C LYS A 157 -15.29 12.26 -5.06
N GLU A 158 -16.58 11.94 -5.03
CA GLU A 158 -17.54 12.53 -4.08
C GLU A 158 -17.07 12.29 -2.63
N LEU A 159 -16.72 11.05 -2.29
CA LEU A 159 -16.29 10.70 -0.93
C LEU A 159 -14.93 11.30 -0.56
N ALA A 160 -13.98 11.39 -1.51
CA ALA A 160 -12.69 12.03 -1.25
C ALA A 160 -12.87 13.51 -0.90
N GLN A 161 -13.71 14.23 -1.65
CA GLN A 161 -14.07 15.61 -1.35
C GLN A 161 -14.81 15.72 -0.01
N GLU A 162 -15.81 14.87 0.22
CA GLU A 162 -16.60 14.91 1.46
C GLU A 162 -15.74 14.62 2.71
N LEU A 163 -14.74 13.74 2.60
CA LEU A 163 -13.79 13.45 3.68
C LEU A 163 -12.90 14.65 4.00
N ASP A 164 -12.33 15.30 2.98
CA ASP A 164 -11.53 16.53 3.09
C ASP A 164 -12.34 17.67 3.75
N GLU A 165 -13.57 17.90 3.28
CA GLU A 165 -14.42 18.98 3.80
C GLU A 165 -14.87 18.77 5.26
N LYS A 166 -15.07 17.52 5.68
CA LYS A 166 -15.66 17.19 6.99
C LYS A 166 -14.65 16.91 8.09
N ASN A 167 -13.36 16.76 7.78
CA ASN A 167 -12.36 16.31 8.73
C ASN A 167 -11.10 17.18 8.68
N GLN A 168 -10.74 17.78 9.82
CA GLN A 168 -9.60 18.71 9.93
C GLN A 168 -8.20 18.09 9.69
N ASP A 169 -8.10 16.77 9.78
CA ASP A 169 -6.89 15.94 9.65
C ASP A 169 -6.86 15.16 8.32
N VAL A 170 -7.86 15.37 7.46
CA VAL A 170 -7.92 14.79 6.12
C VAL A 170 -7.74 15.91 5.10
N PHE A 171 -6.92 15.67 4.10
CA PHE A 171 -6.59 16.61 3.03
C PHE A 171 -6.74 15.95 1.67
N ALA A 172 -7.06 16.73 0.65
CA ALA A 172 -6.94 16.29 -0.74
C ALA A 172 -5.53 15.75 -1.04
N GLY A 173 -5.47 14.50 -1.50
CA GLY A 173 -4.25 13.82 -1.93
C GLY A 173 -3.88 14.10 -3.39
N PRO A 174 -2.89 13.36 -3.93
CA PRO A 174 -2.52 13.48 -5.32
C PRO A 174 -3.70 13.14 -6.25
N LEU A 175 -3.89 13.98 -7.28
CA LEU A 175 -4.76 13.66 -8.40
C LEU A 175 -4.03 12.69 -9.32
N LEU A 176 -4.57 11.49 -9.46
CA LEU A 176 -3.96 10.41 -10.23
C LEU A 176 -4.53 10.32 -11.65
N GLY A 177 -3.68 9.92 -12.59
CA GLY A 177 -4.01 9.82 -14.01
C GLY A 177 -3.88 11.16 -14.75
N PRO A 178 -4.58 11.35 -15.89
CA PRO A 178 -5.49 10.38 -16.49
C PRO A 178 -4.73 9.21 -17.12
N MET A 179 -5.33 8.03 -17.12
CA MET A 179 -4.81 6.77 -17.67
C MET A 179 -5.33 6.58 -19.09
N ALA A 180 -4.43 6.32 -20.03
CA ALA A 180 -4.77 5.91 -21.38
C ALA A 180 -4.87 4.38 -21.46
N PRO A 181 -5.47 3.81 -22.52
CA PRO A 181 -5.58 2.36 -22.67
C PRO A 181 -4.25 1.61 -22.57
N GLU A 182 -3.14 2.20 -23.01
CA GLU A 182 -1.80 1.62 -22.87
C GLU A 182 -1.23 1.63 -21.43
N ASP A 183 -1.79 2.46 -20.56
CA ASP A 183 -1.39 2.56 -19.15
C ASP A 183 -2.11 1.51 -18.27
N THR A 184 -3.07 0.76 -18.83
CA THR A 184 -3.86 -0.23 -18.10
C THR A 184 -3.68 -1.63 -18.68
N ALA A 185 -4.02 -2.64 -17.87
CA ALA A 185 -4.17 -4.01 -18.33
C ALA A 185 -5.46 -4.16 -19.14
N ASP A 186 -5.70 -5.34 -19.70
CA ASP A 186 -6.85 -5.64 -20.56
C ASP A 186 -8.22 -5.38 -19.89
N ASP A 187 -8.27 -5.35 -18.56
CA ASP A 187 -9.49 -5.03 -17.79
C ASP A 187 -9.73 -3.51 -17.62
N GLY A 188 -8.92 -2.68 -18.28
CA GLY A 188 -8.98 -1.23 -18.21
C GLY A 188 -8.74 -0.66 -16.82
N CYS A 189 -8.34 -1.47 -15.83
CA CYS A 189 -8.33 -1.09 -14.43
C CYS A 189 -7.01 -1.35 -13.72
N HIS A 190 -6.46 -2.55 -13.79
CA HIS A 190 -5.14 -2.81 -13.23
C HIS A 190 -4.08 -2.06 -14.03
N LEU A 191 -3.00 -1.64 -13.38
CA LEU A 191 -1.97 -0.83 -14.03
C LEU A 191 -1.12 -1.70 -14.95
N SER A 192 -0.87 -1.23 -16.17
CA SER A 192 0.06 -1.90 -17.06
C SER A 192 1.46 -1.89 -16.44
N SER A 193 2.22 -2.98 -16.65
CA SER A 193 3.56 -3.11 -16.14
C SER A 193 4.58 -3.04 -17.27
N PRO A 194 5.60 -2.17 -17.20
CA PRO A 194 5.87 -1.23 -16.10
C PRO A 194 5.23 0.15 -16.25
N ASP A 195 4.64 0.47 -17.41
CA ASP A 195 4.33 1.85 -17.81
C ASP A 195 3.24 2.52 -16.96
N GLY A 196 2.07 1.91 -16.82
CA GLY A 196 0.99 2.41 -15.96
C GLY A 196 1.42 2.61 -14.51
N LYS A 197 2.14 1.62 -13.96
CA LYS A 197 2.70 1.70 -12.60
C LYS A 197 3.66 2.88 -12.46
N ARG A 198 4.58 3.08 -13.41
CA ARG A 198 5.50 4.21 -13.39
C ARG A 198 4.77 5.54 -13.50
N LYS A 199 3.73 5.64 -14.33
CA LYS A 199 2.97 6.88 -14.51
C LYS A 199 2.36 7.36 -13.20
N LEU A 200 1.58 6.52 -12.53
CA LEU A 200 0.98 6.88 -11.24
C LEU A 200 2.04 6.99 -10.14
N GLY A 201 3.02 6.09 -10.12
CA GLY A 201 4.15 6.15 -9.19
C GLY A 201 4.91 7.47 -9.25
N ASN A 202 5.11 8.05 -10.44
CA ASN A 202 5.76 9.35 -10.60
C ASN A 202 4.93 10.50 -10.03
N GLN A 203 3.61 10.46 -10.21
CA GLN A 203 2.70 11.45 -9.61
C GLN A 203 2.75 11.40 -8.07
N MET A 204 2.84 10.19 -7.50
CA MET A 204 3.08 10.01 -6.07
C MET A 204 4.41 10.60 -5.62
N ARG A 205 5.48 10.42 -6.40
CA ARG A 205 6.78 11.03 -6.10
C ARG A 205 6.73 12.55 -6.13
N LEU A 206 6.09 13.12 -7.14
CA LEU A 206 5.92 14.57 -7.24
C LEU A 206 5.15 15.14 -6.05
N PHE A 207 4.21 14.39 -5.49
CA PHE A 207 3.44 14.80 -4.32
C PHE A 207 4.21 14.64 -3.01
N PHE A 208 4.71 13.44 -2.71
CA PHE A 208 5.31 13.13 -1.40
C PHE A 208 6.80 13.48 -1.29
N ASP A 209 7.54 13.50 -2.41
CA ASP A 209 8.99 13.73 -2.43
C ASP A 209 9.38 15.14 -2.91
N ALA A 210 8.42 16.04 -3.18
CA ALA A 210 8.63 17.32 -3.87
C ALA A 210 9.84 18.15 -3.37
N GLU A 211 10.07 18.21 -2.05
CA GLU A 211 11.21 18.92 -1.46
C GLU A 211 12.57 18.39 -1.95
N ARG A 212 12.67 17.08 -2.21
CA ARG A 212 13.91 16.40 -2.63
C ARG A 212 14.17 16.44 -4.13
N LEU A 213 13.12 16.65 -4.94
CA LEU A 213 13.27 16.78 -6.39
C LEU A 213 13.91 18.12 -6.77
N MET A 214 13.63 19.18 -5.99
CA MET A 214 14.24 20.50 -6.16
C MET A 214 15.71 20.52 -5.70
N GLU A 215 16.06 19.81 -4.64
CA GLU A 215 17.45 19.68 -4.17
C GLU A 215 18.38 19.01 -5.19
N LYS A 216 17.88 18.03 -5.96
CA LYS A 216 18.66 17.36 -7.01
C LYS A 216 18.84 18.21 -8.27
N SER A 217 17.96 19.19 -8.53
CA SER A 217 18.07 20.09 -9.69
C SER A 217 18.94 21.31 -9.44
N GLY A 218 19.34 21.59 -8.19
CA GLY A 218 20.15 22.76 -7.82
C GLY A 218 21.65 22.48 -7.63
N GLY A 219 22.15 21.34 -8.13
CA GLY A 219 23.48 20.81 -7.81
C GLY A 219 24.51 20.82 -8.94
N ASP A 220 24.27 21.54 -10.04
CA ASP A 220 25.24 21.73 -11.12
C ASP A 220 25.16 23.18 -11.67
N GLU A 221 25.77 24.13 -10.96
CA GLU A 221 26.30 25.39 -11.54
C GLU A 221 27.68 25.70 -10.95
#